data_AF-A0A441HL56-F1
#
_entry.id   AF-A0A441HL56-F1
#
_cell.length_a   1.000
_cell.length_b   1.000
_cell.length_c   1.000
_cell.angle_alpha   90.00
_cell.angle_beta   90.00
_cell.angle_gamma   90.00
#
_symmetry.space_group_name_H-M   'P 1'
#
loop_
_entity.id
_entity.type
_entity.pdbx_description
1 polymer ?
#
loop_
_entity_poly.entity_id
_entity_poly.type
_entity_poly.pdbx_seq_one_letter_code
_entity_poly.pdbx_strand_id
1 'polypeptide(L)' 'MTDIAKSEFQGSGLILANDGSPMLPGTPAEARARLAALQSDAAVVDVLLNPMHPQHAARMAERKGLEIIAARGPKS' A
#
# COMPACT_ATOMS: atom_id res chain seq x y z
N MET A 1 -5.47 -27.42 6.19
CA MET A 1 -4.33 -26.57 6.56
C MET A 1 -4.12 -25.62 5.41
N THR A 2 -4.48 -24.34 5.57
CA THR A 2 -4.27 -23.34 4.51
C THR A 2 -2.86 -22.82 4.65
N ASP A 3 -2.01 -23.17 3.70
CA ASP A 3 -0.62 -22.72 3.60
C ASP A 3 -0.61 -21.21 3.34
N ILE A 4 -0.42 -20.41 4.39
CA ILE A 4 -0.18 -18.98 4.24
C ILE A 4 1.29 -18.85 3.85
N ALA A 5 1.55 -18.86 2.54
CA ALA A 5 2.87 -18.54 2.02
C ALA A 5 3.25 -17.14 2.53
N LYS A 6 4.23 -17.08 3.45
CA LYS A 6 4.82 -15.81 3.88
C LYS A 6 5.48 -15.21 2.65
N SER A 7 4.89 -14.14 2.11
CA SER A 7 5.56 -13.35 1.09
C SER A 7 6.84 -12.79 1.69
N GLU A 8 8.00 -13.15 1.11
CA GLU A 8 9.34 -12.73 1.57
C GLU A 8 9.59 -11.22 1.42
N PHE A 9 8.57 -10.46 1.04
CA PHE A 9 8.60 -9.03 0.94
C PHE A 9 8.62 -8.38 2.34
N GLN A 10 9.80 -8.01 2.83
CA GLN A 10 9.97 -7.34 4.13
C GLN A 10 9.24 -5.98 4.22
N GLY A 11 8.91 -5.35 3.09
CA GLY A 11 8.10 -4.13 3.06
C GLY A 11 6.59 -4.35 3.19
N SER A 12 6.11 -5.59 3.42
CA SER A 12 4.67 -5.94 3.35
C SER A 12 3.86 -5.47 4.57
N GLY A 13 3.93 -4.19 4.94
CA GLY A 13 2.88 -3.54 5.72
C GLY A 13 1.52 -3.48 4.98
N LEU A 14 1.43 -4.08 3.78
CA LEU A 14 0.22 -4.21 2.99
C LEU A 14 -0.75 -5.18 3.68
N ILE A 15 -1.86 -4.63 4.14
CA ILE A 15 -2.97 -5.41 4.68
C ILE A 15 -4.05 -5.43 3.62
N LEU A 16 -4.51 -6.63 3.25
CA LEU A 16 -5.58 -6.83 2.26
C LEU A 16 -6.87 -7.22 2.98
N ALA A 17 -8.00 -6.69 2.49
CA ALA A 17 -9.32 -7.16 2.86
C ALA A 17 -9.64 -8.51 2.18
N ASN A 18 -10.76 -9.13 2.57
CA ASN A 18 -11.17 -10.45 2.04
C ASN A 18 -11.43 -10.46 0.54
N ASP A 19 -11.67 -9.30 -0.07
CA ASP A 19 -11.85 -9.11 -1.51
C ASP A 19 -10.53 -8.86 -2.27
N GLY A 20 -9.39 -8.89 -1.57
CA GLY A 20 -8.07 -8.63 -2.13
C GLY A 20 -7.72 -7.15 -2.31
N SER A 21 -8.60 -6.23 -1.90
CA SER A 21 -8.32 -4.80 -1.92
C SER A 21 -7.44 -4.37 -0.72
N PRO A 22 -6.58 -3.36 -0.88
CA PRO A 22 -5.78 -2.86 0.22
C PRO A 22 -6.64 -2.14 1.27
N MET A 23 -6.40 -2.43 2.55
CA MET A 23 -7.04 -1.73 3.66
C MET A 23 -6.45 -0.33 3.82
N LEU A 24 -7.28 0.68 3.58
CA LEU A 24 -6.90 2.07 3.65
C LEU A 24 -7.25 2.70 5.01
N PRO A 25 -6.46 3.68 5.50
CA PRO A 25 -6.77 4.41 6.71
C PRO A 25 -8.00 5.30 6.52
N GLY A 26 -8.69 5.62 7.61
CA GLY A 26 -9.92 6.43 7.57
C GLY A 26 -9.66 7.94 7.44
N THR A 27 -8.46 8.42 7.81
CA THR A 27 -8.18 9.86 7.92
C THR A 27 -7.16 10.36 6.88
N PRO A 28 -7.23 11.64 6.47
CA PRO A 28 -6.24 12.24 5.57
C PRO A 28 -4.81 12.27 6.14
N ALA A 29 -4.65 12.47 7.45
CA ALA A 29 -3.34 12.55 8.09
C ALA A 29 -2.62 11.19 8.06
N GLU A 30 -3.32 10.11 8.41
CA GLU A 30 -2.79 8.75 8.32
C GLU A 30 -2.47 8.36 6.88
N ALA A 31 -3.30 8.78 5.91
CA ALA A 31 -3.05 8.52 4.51
C ALA A 31 -1.75 9.18 4.01
N ARG A 32 -1.47 10.43 4.43
CA ARG A 32 -0.20 11.12 4.11
C ARG A 32 1.00 10.44 4.75
N ALA A 33 0.89 10.05 6.03
CA ALA A 33 1.95 9.35 6.73
C ALA A 33 2.28 8.01 6.06
N ARG A 34 1.25 7.24 5.67
CA ARG A 34 1.44 5.97 4.98
C ARG A 34 2.00 6.16 3.56
N LEU A 35 1.57 7.18 2.81
CA LEU A 35 2.19 7.53 1.51
C LEU A 35 3.67 7.85 1.65
N ALA A 36 4.05 8.67 2.64
CA ALA A 36 5.44 9.01 2.89
C ALA A 36 6.27 7.76 3.21
N ALA A 37 5.70 6.82 3.99
CA ALA A 37 6.35 5.54 4.29
C ALA A 37 6.50 4.65 3.03
N LEU A 38 5.49 4.58 2.16
CA LEU A 38 5.59 3.82 0.90
C LEU A 38 6.65 4.40 -0.04
N GLN A 39 6.85 5.72 -0.01
CA GLN A 39 7.86 6.40 -0.83
C GLN A 39 9.27 6.27 -0.27
N SER A 40 9.42 6.11 1.05
CA SER A 40 10.74 5.94 1.68
C SER A 40 11.21 4.48 1.72
N ASP A 41 10.31 3.51 1.52
CA ASP A 41 10.64 2.09 1.47
C ASP A 41 11.08 1.69 0.05
N ALA A 42 12.38 1.46 -0.13
CA ALA A 42 12.96 1.05 -1.41
C ALA A 42 12.35 -0.25 -1.97
N ALA A 43 12.03 -1.21 -1.10
CA ALA A 43 11.42 -2.46 -1.54
C ALA A 43 10.02 -2.20 -2.13
N VAL A 44 9.26 -1.28 -1.54
CA VAL A 44 7.93 -0.90 -2.06
C VAL A 44 8.05 -0.18 -3.39
N VAL A 45 9.05 0.70 -3.53
CA VAL A 45 9.34 1.38 -4.79
C VAL A 45 9.66 0.36 -5.90
N ASP A 46 10.47 -0.66 -5.62
CA ASP A 46 10.79 -1.71 -6.59
C ASP A 46 9.53 -2.49 -7.05
N VAL A 47 8.61 -2.78 -6.13
CA VAL A 47 7.31 -3.40 -6.45
C VAL A 47 6.45 -2.49 -7.31
N LEU A 48 6.40 -1.19 -7.00
CA LEU A 48 5.64 -0.21 -7.77
C LEU A 48 6.22 -0.02 -9.19
N LEU A 49 7.52 -0.22 -9.37
CA LEU A 49 8.19 -0.08 -10.67
C LEU A 49 8.19 -1.38 -11.50
N ASN A 50 7.84 -2.53 -10.90
CA ASN A 50 7.84 -3.83 -11.59
C ASN A 50 6.40 -4.36 -11.80
N PRO A 51 5.82 -4.21 -13.00
CA PRO A 51 4.47 -4.70 -13.31
C PRO A 51 4.31 -6.23 -13.20
N MET A 52 5.40 -6.99 -13.31
CA MET A 52 5.39 -8.45 -13.19
C MET A 52 5.43 -8.91 -11.73
N HIS A 53 5.62 -8.00 -10.78
CA HIS A 53 5.64 -8.36 -9.37
C HIS A 53 4.21 -8.74 -8.90
N PRO A 54 4.02 -9.86 -8.17
CA PRO A 54 2.69 -10.31 -7.75
C PRO A 54 1.90 -9.27 -6.92
N GLN A 55 2.59 -8.45 -6.15
CA GLN A 55 1.97 -7.39 -5.33
C GLN A 55 1.80 -6.06 -6.06
N HIS A 56 2.25 -5.92 -7.31
CA HIS A 56 2.25 -4.64 -8.03
C HIS A 56 0.85 -4.01 -8.08
N ALA A 57 -0.15 -4.78 -8.51
CA ALA A 57 -1.53 -4.30 -8.62
C ALA A 57 -2.08 -3.82 -7.27
N ALA A 58 -1.84 -4.58 -6.20
CA ALA A 58 -2.31 -4.23 -4.86
C ALA A 58 -1.60 -2.97 -4.32
N ARG A 59 -0.30 -2.80 -4.59
CA ARG A 59 0.46 -1.61 -4.19
C ARG A 59 0.06 -0.36 -4.97
N MET A 60 -0.20 -0.49 -6.26
CA MET A 60 -0.74 0.60 -7.06
C MET A 60 -2.14 1.02 -6.56
N ALA A 61 -2.99 0.05 -6.24
CA ALA A 61 -4.31 0.31 -5.65
C ALA A 61 -4.19 0.99 -4.27
N GLU A 62 -3.26 0.55 -3.43
CA GLU A 62 -3.01 1.12 -2.10
C GLU A 62 -2.60 2.57 -2.24
N ARG A 63 -1.55 2.84 -3.04
CA ARG A 63 -1.05 4.18 -3.29
C ARG A 63 -2.15 5.11 -3.81
N LYS A 64 -2.92 4.67 -4.80
CA LYS A 64 -4.02 5.47 -5.37
C LYS A 64 -5.10 5.76 -4.32
N GLY A 65 -5.47 4.78 -3.52
CA GLY A 65 -6.42 4.95 -2.43
C GLY A 65 -5.95 5.95 -1.38
N LEU A 66 -4.68 5.87 -0.99
CA LEU A 66 -4.08 6.81 -0.06
C LEU A 66 -4.01 8.23 -0.64
N GLU A 67 -3.67 8.41 -1.92
CA GLU A 67 -3.65 9.72 -2.59
C GLU A 67 -5.04 10.37 -2.55
N ILE A 68 -6.10 9.59 -2.81
CA ILE A 68 -7.49 10.06 -2.74
C ILE A 68 -7.86 10.51 -1.31
N ILE A 69 -7.51 9.73 -0.29
CA ILE A 69 -7.86 10.04 1.10
C ILE A 69 -7.03 11.22 1.63
N ALA A 70 -5.74 11.27 1.33
CA ALA A 70 -4.84 12.36 1.70
C ALA A 70 -5.30 13.72 1.16
N ALA A 71 -5.92 13.72 -0.03
CA ALA A 71 -6.47 14.91 -0.67
C ALA A 71 -7.76 15.44 -0.03
N ARG A 72 -8.45 14.66 0.82
CA ARG A 72 -9.70 15.09 1.50
C ARG A 72 -9.45 16.06 2.65
N GLY A 73 -8.26 16.06 3.23
CA GLY A 73 -7.91 16.94 4.36
C GLY A 73 -7.36 18.29 3.89
N PRO A 74 -7.38 19.33 4.76
CA PRO A 74 -6.73 20.60 4.45
C PRO A 74 -5.25 20.35 4.07
N LYS A 75 -4.78 21.01 3.01
CA LYS A 75 -3.35 21.05 2.69
C LYS A 75 -2.67 21.79 3.84
N SER A 76 -2.00 21.03 4.71
CA SER A 76 -1.14 21.53 5.78
C SER A 76 0.02 22.30 5.17
#